data_AF-A0A211ZTZ3-F1
#
_entry.id   AF-A0A211ZTZ3-F1
#
_cell.length_a   1.000
_cell.length_b   1.000
_cell.length_c   1.000
_cell.angle_alpha   90.00
_cell.angle_beta   90.00
_cell.angle_gamma   90.00
#
_symmetry.space_group_name_H-M   'P 1'
#
loop_
_entity.id
_entity.type
_entity.pdbx_description
1 polymer ?
#
loop_
_entity_poly.entity_id
_entity_poly.type
_entity_poly.pdbx_seq_one_letter_code
_entity_poly.pdbx_strand_id
1 'polypeptide(L)'
;MSLAPLSAGPMAGLALALSALQPAPAAAQAESPCAPYEIVAAALNERYHEAPVARMLSDRGFVIEVLASDDGASFTVLGIQPTGSACVLATGSAFTLVSPAATPVPGTGA
;
A
#
# COMPACT_ATOMS: atom_id res chain seq x y z
N MET A 1 80.91 2.08 26.84
CA MET A 1 80.61 1.67 25.44
C MET A 1 79.12 1.48 25.32
N SER A 2 78.55 2.08 24.27
CA SER A 2 77.13 2.28 23.95
C SER A 2 76.17 1.13 24.23
N LEU A 3 74.94 1.45 24.67
CA LEU A 3 73.70 1.03 24.00
C LEU A 3 72.60 2.07 24.23
N ALA A 4 71.87 2.37 23.16
CA ALA A 4 71.02 3.53 22.90
C ALA A 4 69.68 3.54 23.67
N PRO A 5 69.03 4.71 23.81
CA PRO A 5 67.66 4.83 24.32
C PRO A 5 66.65 4.30 23.29
N LEU A 6 65.68 3.49 23.75
CA LEU A 6 64.53 3.09 22.95
C LEU A 6 63.71 4.33 22.59
N SER A 7 63.66 4.61 21.29
CA SER A 7 62.89 5.65 20.66
C SER A 7 61.39 5.48 20.90
N ALA A 8 60.75 6.59 21.25
CA ALA A 8 59.31 6.74 21.36
C ALA A 8 58.63 6.37 20.04
N GLY A 9 57.72 5.38 20.09
CA GLY A 9 56.83 5.07 18.98
C GLY A 9 55.73 6.14 18.87
N PRO A 10 55.32 6.56 17.66
CA PRO A 10 54.11 7.33 17.51
C PRO A 10 52.92 6.37 17.67
N MET A 11 52.20 6.46 18.79
CA MET A 11 50.84 5.94 18.89
C MET A 11 49.96 6.76 17.94
N ALA A 12 49.90 6.35 16.68
CA ALA A 12 48.95 6.89 15.71
C ALA A 12 47.54 6.50 16.17
N GLY A 13 46.91 7.42 16.91
CA GLY A 13 45.58 7.27 17.46
C GLY A 13 44.55 7.03 16.35
N LEU A 14 43.93 5.86 16.37
CA LEU A 14 42.77 5.55 15.55
C LEU A 14 41.57 6.34 16.11
N ALA A 15 41.36 7.56 15.61
CA ALA A 15 40.17 8.35 15.93
C ALA A 15 38.94 7.65 15.31
N LEU A 16 38.17 6.93 16.14
CA LEU A 16 36.83 6.45 15.76
C LEU A 16 35.92 7.67 15.58
N ALA A 17 35.69 8.07 14.34
CA ALA A 17 34.65 9.02 14.00
C ALA A 17 33.29 8.36 14.27
N LEU A 18 32.63 8.71 15.38
CA LEU A 18 31.23 8.37 15.60
C LEU A 18 30.38 9.21 14.64
N SER A 19 30.12 8.67 13.46
CA SER A 19 29.11 9.22 12.54
C SER A 19 27.76 9.20 13.24
N ALA A 20 27.22 10.38 13.54
CA ALA A 20 25.88 10.52 14.11
C ALA A 20 24.87 9.91 13.13
N LEU A 21 24.23 8.82 13.55
CA LEU A 21 23.14 8.18 12.82
C LEU A 21 21.93 9.12 12.89
N GLN A 22 21.76 9.98 11.87
CA GLN A 22 20.61 10.87 11.81
C GLN A 22 19.36 10.01 11.54
N PRO A 23 18.29 10.11 12.36
CA PRO A 23 17.04 9.45 12.06
C PRO A 23 16.49 10.03 10.75
N ALA A 24 16.41 9.19 9.71
CA ALA A 24 15.69 9.55 8.50
C ALA A 24 14.21 9.78 8.85
N PRO A 25 13.55 10.80 8.28
CA PRO A 25 12.11 10.96 8.46
C PRO A 25 11.45 9.68 7.95
N ALA A 26 10.72 9.00 8.81
CA ALA A 26 9.84 7.92 8.38
C ALA A 26 8.84 8.55 7.40
N ALA A 27 8.90 8.15 6.13
CA ALA A 27 7.87 8.50 5.17
C ALA A 27 6.55 7.94 5.72
N ALA A 28 5.74 8.83 6.33
CA ALA A 28 4.37 8.53 6.63
C ALA A 28 3.74 8.04 5.34
N GLN A 29 3.09 6.87 5.41
CA GLN A 29 2.30 6.33 4.30
C GLN A 29 1.46 7.50 3.77
N ALA A 30 1.70 7.92 2.52
CA ALA A 30 1.00 9.06 1.96
C ALA A 30 -0.49 8.81 2.17
N GLU A 31 -1.14 9.67 2.96
CA GLU A 31 -2.56 9.53 3.25
C GLU A 31 -3.25 9.42 1.89
N SER A 32 -3.82 8.25 1.61
CA SER A 32 -4.47 8.01 0.34
C SER A 32 -5.45 9.14 0.08
N PRO A 33 -5.46 9.75 -1.13
CA PRO A 33 -6.33 10.89 -1.38
C PRO A 33 -7.78 10.50 -1.12
N CYS A 34 -8.41 11.18 -0.16
CA CYS A 34 -9.82 11.03 0.18
C CYS A 34 -10.61 12.23 -0.36
N ALA A 35 -11.81 11.97 -0.86
CA ALA A 35 -12.75 13.00 -1.31
C ALA A 35 -14.20 12.47 -1.16
N PRO A 36 -15.24 13.30 -1.34
CA PRO A 36 -16.62 12.80 -1.37
C PRO A 36 -16.77 11.70 -2.43
N TYR A 37 -17.44 10.59 -2.09
CA TYR A 37 -17.55 9.41 -2.94
C TYR A 37 -17.98 9.73 -4.38
N GLU A 38 -19.01 10.56 -4.55
CA GLU A 38 -19.53 10.91 -5.88
C GLU A 38 -18.48 11.58 -6.77
N ILE A 39 -17.58 12.39 -6.18
CA ILE A 39 -16.50 13.05 -6.92
C ILE A 39 -15.44 12.03 -7.35
N VAL A 40 -15.10 11.09 -6.46
CA VAL A 40 -14.12 10.03 -6.77
C VAL A 40 -14.68 9.10 -7.84
N ALA A 41 -15.91 8.61 -7.67
CA ALA A 41 -16.55 7.69 -8.61
C ALA A 41 -16.73 8.32 -9.99
N ALA A 42 -17.18 9.58 -10.06
CA ALA A 42 -17.30 10.30 -11.33
C ALA A 42 -15.93 10.45 -12.03
N ALA A 43 -14.89 10.86 -11.29
CA ALA A 43 -13.56 11.01 -11.86
C ALA A 43 -12.97 9.69 -12.36
N LEU A 44 -13.19 8.59 -11.64
CA LEU A 44 -12.76 7.25 -12.05
C LEU A 44 -13.49 6.77 -13.30
N ASN A 45 -14.80 7.03 -13.38
CA ASN A 45 -15.60 6.68 -14.55
C ASN A 45 -15.20 7.49 -15.78
N GLU A 46 -15.03 8.80 -15.65
CA GLU A 46 -14.67 9.69 -16.76
C GLU A 46 -13.27 9.40 -17.31
N ARG A 47 -12.31 9.09 -16.43
CA ARG A 47 -10.89 8.99 -16.80
C ARG A 47 -10.42 7.58 -17.13
N TYR A 48 -10.99 6.58 -16.47
CA TYR A 48 -10.56 5.18 -16.58
C TYR A 48 -11.68 4.24 -17.03
N HIS A 49 -12.89 4.77 -17.25
CA HIS A 49 -14.09 3.96 -17.52
C HIS A 49 -14.36 2.93 -16.42
N GLU A 50 -13.89 3.21 -15.20
CA GLU A 50 -14.14 2.35 -14.06
C GLU A 50 -15.54 2.57 -13.51
N ALA A 51 -16.25 1.49 -13.24
CA ALA A 51 -17.57 1.50 -12.60
C ALA A 51 -17.61 0.47 -11.45
N PRO A 52 -18.48 0.63 -10.44
CA PRO A 52 -18.59 -0.32 -9.34
C PRO A 52 -18.91 -1.74 -9.80
N VAL A 53 -18.05 -2.69 -9.42
CA VAL A 53 -18.21 -4.13 -9.74
C VAL A 53 -18.38 -4.99 -8.48
N ALA A 54 -17.99 -4.49 -7.31
CA ALA A 54 -18.22 -5.16 -6.03
C ALA A 54 -18.30 -4.15 -4.88
N ARG A 55 -19.21 -4.39 -3.94
CA ARG A 55 -19.38 -3.58 -2.72
C ARG A 55 -19.53 -4.48 -1.50
N MET A 56 -18.78 -4.18 -0.44
CA MET A 56 -18.69 -4.97 0.79
C MET A 56 -18.78 -4.04 1.99
N LEU A 57 -19.39 -4.48 3.09
CA LEU A 57 -19.38 -3.76 4.36
C LEU A 57 -18.33 -4.41 5.28
N SER A 58 -17.37 -3.63 5.77
CA SER A 58 -16.43 -4.07 6.79
C SER A 58 -17.12 -4.13 8.16
N ASP A 59 -16.67 -5.06 9.00
CA ASP A 59 -16.95 -5.13 10.45
C ASP A 59 -16.62 -3.83 11.22
N ARG A 60 -15.76 -2.97 10.67
CA ARG A 60 -15.42 -1.64 11.19
C ARG A 60 -16.36 -0.54 10.70
N GLY A 61 -17.42 -0.88 9.98
CA GLY A 61 -18.50 0.03 9.60
C GLY A 61 -18.21 0.95 8.39
N PHE A 62 -17.11 0.73 7.68
CA PHE A 62 -16.86 1.39 6.38
C PHE A 62 -17.16 0.43 5.23
N VAL A 63 -17.50 0.98 4.07
CA VAL A 63 -17.74 0.20 2.85
C VAL A 63 -16.43 0.05 2.08
N ILE A 64 -16.15 -1.16 1.61
CA ILE A 64 -15.09 -1.40 0.61
C ILE A 64 -15.80 -1.54 -0.74
N GLU A 65 -15.36 -0.78 -1.72
CA GLU A 65 -15.89 -0.87 -3.08
C GLU A 65 -14.75 -1.08 -4.08
N VAL A 66 -14.96 -1.97 -5.03
CA VAL A 66 -14.07 -2.17 -6.17
C VAL A 66 -14.76 -1.59 -7.40
N LEU A 67 -14.05 -0.70 -8.09
CA LEU A 67 -14.42 -0.21 -9.41
C LEU A 67 -13.42 -0.78 -10.42
N ALA A 68 -13.90 -1.15 -11.60
CA ALA A 68 -13.06 -1.68 -12.68
C ALA A 68 -13.59 -1.25 -14.04
N SER A 69 -12.71 -1.18 -15.03
CA SER A 69 -13.10 -0.98 -16.42
C SER A 69 -13.76 -2.25 -16.98
N ASP A 70 -14.67 -2.08 -17.94
CA ASP A 70 -15.40 -3.22 -18.54
C ASP A 70 -14.47 -4.27 -19.17
N ASP A 71 -13.30 -3.84 -19.66
CA ASP A 71 -12.26 -4.69 -20.24
C ASP A 71 -11.26 -5.26 -19.21
N GLY A 72 -11.39 -4.89 -17.94
CA GLY A 72 -10.50 -5.28 -16.84
C GLY A 72 -9.10 -4.68 -16.92
N ALA A 73 -8.85 -3.70 -17.80
CA ALA A 73 -7.56 -3.04 -17.95
C ALA A 73 -7.14 -2.26 -16.71
N SER A 74 -8.09 -1.70 -15.96
CA SER A 74 -7.82 -0.99 -14.70
C SER A 74 -8.81 -1.30 -13.59
N PHE A 75 -8.38 -1.12 -12.35
CA PHE A 75 -9.24 -1.13 -11.18
C PHE A 75 -8.78 -0.15 -10.10
N THR A 76 -9.74 0.26 -9.28
CA THR A 76 -9.54 1.02 -8.04
C THR A 76 -10.35 0.40 -6.91
N VAL A 77 -9.72 0.27 -5.73
CA VAL A 77 -10.38 -0.13 -4.49
C VAL A 77 -10.56 1.10 -3.61
N LEU A 78 -11.79 1.40 -3.24
CA LEU A 78 -12.17 2.50 -2.36
C LEU A 78 -12.56 2.00 -0.97
N GLY A 79 -12.19 2.75 0.05
CA GLY A 79 -12.74 2.68 1.39
C GLY A 79 -13.64 3.88 1.63
N ILE A 80 -14.93 3.65 1.85
CA ILE A 80 -15.97 4.68 1.99
C ILE A 80 -16.42 4.73 3.45
N GLN A 81 -16.12 5.86 4.09
CA GLN A 81 -16.48 6.13 5.48
C GLN A 81 -18.00 6.40 5.60
N PRO A 82 -18.62 6.17 6.78
CA PRO A 82 -20.03 6.51 7.00
C PRO A 82 -20.40 7.99 6.73
N THR A 83 -19.41 8.88 6.81
CA THR A 83 -19.55 10.30 6.47
C THR A 83 -19.65 10.56 4.96
N GLY A 84 -19.47 9.54 4.12
CA GLY A 84 -19.55 9.63 2.65
C GLY A 84 -18.21 9.92 1.95
N SER A 85 -17.11 10.07 2.68
CA SER A 85 -15.78 10.23 2.09
C SER A 85 -15.21 8.88 1.62
N ALA A 86 -14.73 8.81 0.38
CA ALA A 86 -14.05 7.68 -0.20
C ALA A 86 -12.54 7.94 -0.30
N CYS A 87 -11.72 7.01 0.19
CA CYS A 87 -10.28 7.02 0.11
C CYS A 87 -9.79 5.91 -0.80
N VAL A 88 -8.79 6.17 -1.64
CA VAL A 88 -8.19 5.16 -2.51
C VAL A 88 -7.34 4.18 -1.70
N LEU A 89 -7.78 2.93 -1.56
CA LEU A 89 -7.03 1.90 -0.84
C LEU A 89 -6.02 1.18 -1.72
N ALA A 90 -6.35 0.97 -3.00
CA ALA A 90 -5.47 0.36 -3.98
C ALA A 90 -5.89 0.76 -5.41
N THR A 91 -4.94 0.69 -6.34
CA THR A 91 -5.17 0.80 -7.78
C THR A 91 -4.37 -0.27 -8.51
N GLY A 92 -4.77 -0.63 -9.73
CA GLY A 92 -4.01 -1.57 -10.53
C GLY A 92 -4.64 -1.88 -11.89
N SER A 93 -4.25 -3.01 -12.45
CA SER A 93 -4.65 -3.49 -13.78
C SER A 93 -4.96 -4.98 -13.75
N ALA A 94 -5.46 -5.52 -14.87
CA ALA A 94 -5.76 -6.94 -15.04
C ALA A 94 -6.77 -7.48 -14.01
N PHE A 95 -7.87 -6.74 -13.85
CA PHE A 95 -8.98 -7.16 -13.01
C PHE A 95 -9.72 -8.35 -13.65
N THR A 96 -10.10 -9.34 -12.83
CA THR A 96 -10.93 -10.46 -13.27
C THR A 96 -11.74 -10.97 -12.10
N LEU A 97 -13.05 -11.17 -12.31
CA LEU A 97 -13.89 -11.85 -11.34
C LEU A 97 -13.56 -13.34 -11.32
N VAL A 98 -13.25 -13.85 -10.12
CA VAL A 98 -13.07 -15.28 -9.90
C VAL A 98 -14.38 -15.87 -9.36
N SER A 99 -14.99 -16.80 -10.10
CA SER A 99 -16.06 -17.61 -9.53
C SER A 99 -15.43 -18.58 -8.54
N PRO A 100 -15.97 -18.71 -7.31
CA PRO A 100 -15.64 -19.86 -6.48
C PRO A 100 -15.91 -21.13 -7.30
N ALA A 101 -14.98 -22.08 -7.27
CA ALA A 101 -15.27 -23.40 -7.83
C ALA A 101 -16.56 -23.90 -7.16
N ALA A 102 -17.57 -24.25 -7.95
CA ALA A 102 -18.76 -24.89 -7.42
C ALA A 102 -18.28 -26.13 -6.65
N THR A 103 -18.36 -26.10 -5.32
CA THR A 103 -18.29 -27.34 -4.56
C THR A 103 -19.43 -28.20 -5.08
N PRO A 104 -19.18 -29.46 -5.50
CA PRO A 104 -20.27 -30.38 -5.78
C PRO A 104 -21.17 -30.38 -4.54
N VAL A 105 -22.44 -30.00 -4.70
CA VAL A 105 -23.42 -30.09 -3.61
C VAL A 105 -23.50 -31.56 -3.21
N PRO A 106 -23.07 -31.95 -2.00
CA PRO A 106 -23.22 -33.34 -1.58
C PRO A 106 -24.71 -33.65 -1.50
N GLY A 107 -25.20 -34.55 -2.34
CA GLY A 107 -26.57 -35.07 -2.25
C GLY A 107 -27.48 -34.92 -3.46
N THR A 108 -27.04 -34.40 -4.61
CA THR A 108 -27.79 -34.60 -5.87
C THR A 108 -27.40 -35.92 -6.52
N GLY A 109 -27.67 -37.01 -5.81
CA GLY A 109 -27.80 -38.33 -6.42
C GLY A 109 -29.17 -38.43 -7.07
N ALA A 110 -29.20 -38.81 -8.34
CA ALA A 110 -30.33 -39.46 -8.97
C ALA A 110 -29.91 -40.91 -9.27
#